data_AF-A0A7S1S4L1-F1
#
_entry.id   AF-A0A7S1S4L1-F1
#
_cell.length_a   1.000
_cell.length_b   1.000
_cell.length_c   1.000
_cell.angle_alpha   90.00
_cell.angle_beta   90.00
_cell.angle_gamma   90.00
#
_symmetry.space_group_name_H-M   'P 1'
#
loop_
_entity.id
_entity.type
_entity.pdbx_description
1 polymer ?
#
loop_
_entity_poly.entity_id
_entity_poly.type
_entity_poly.pdbx_seq_one_letter_code
_entity_poly.pdbx_strand_id
1 'polypeptide(L)'
;YGILGVGCQWSALTACGQQVDWSGSIAGDVSQKVAAGGGVATITVSGPADGWFGVGLAAQRMCDLPYALIVNSQGVQEQKLGTCGDEGCHCAGTKLAPSVNVTSSTVSGGVRTVVMTRPLKGLTKDHYSFDPRKDQTMHLITAVGHSQTFAYHKAHSPAEISLTSVGTATCVCDVRSEGSLCDTDGQQCSQFTKNCVPAPVGSLLQQANPTCNSKTYLGGLNCAKHGRILLDADQDIRPELLRYHLKWRFWFQEYQEKYPKTGRPSHYDLPRIYYQTEANAGEYDIPPAFVRPGEKLLGYPGWPEGKPTPGTTCTGTCPDGPDCECTHTIVYHWKVSNMRLLYAGGHCHAPSCVSLELYRNDTGTPKLICRQIPKYGQGRVHEDKFDEAGYLALPPCLWGADAGLEPSEFLPANTPLVSIKKNRNTHMGHFGEMASWQMRGVSFPAPDPVFV
;
A
#
# COMPACT_ATOMS: atom_id res chain seq x y z
N TYR A 1 18.11 -1.19 -29.95
CA TYR A 1 18.12 -2.11 -28.80
C TYR A 1 17.66 -1.35 -27.57
N GLY A 2 16.33 -1.28 -27.40
CA GLY A 2 15.65 -0.45 -26.41
C GLY A 2 14.89 -1.31 -25.41
N ILE A 3 14.83 -0.82 -24.18
CA ILE A 3 14.55 -1.54 -22.94
C ILE A 3 13.07 -1.93 -22.86
N LEU A 4 12.80 -3.24 -22.83
CA LEU A 4 11.58 -3.83 -22.29
C LEU A 4 11.75 -3.97 -20.77
N GLY A 5 10.70 -3.67 -20.00
CA GLY A 5 10.52 -4.29 -18.68
C GLY A 5 10.16 -3.38 -17.50
N VAL A 6 9.05 -2.63 -17.57
CA VAL A 6 8.20 -2.45 -16.37
C VAL A 6 7.27 -3.64 -16.32
N GLY A 7 7.84 -4.80 -15.99
CA GLY A 7 7.10 -6.03 -15.73
C GLY A 7 6.86 -6.14 -14.24
N CYS A 8 5.64 -6.54 -13.86
CA CYS A 8 5.43 -7.19 -12.57
C CYS A 8 6.54 -8.24 -12.42
N GLN A 9 7.36 -8.10 -11.37
CA GLN A 9 8.30 -9.15 -11.02
C GLN A 9 7.45 -10.28 -10.44
N TRP A 10 7.09 -11.24 -11.30
CA TRP A 10 6.57 -12.52 -10.86
C TRP A 10 7.67 -13.17 -10.02
N SER A 11 7.60 -13.00 -8.70
CA SER A 11 8.12 -14.03 -7.84
C SER A 11 7.23 -15.23 -8.15
N ALA A 12 7.74 -16.19 -8.91
CA ALA A 12 7.12 -17.50 -8.98
C ALA A 12 7.02 -17.96 -7.52
N LEU A 13 5.80 -17.88 -6.96
CA LEU A 13 5.50 -18.58 -5.72
C LEU A 13 5.89 -20.02 -5.99
N THR A 14 6.96 -20.49 -5.34
CA THR A 14 7.53 -21.83 -5.57
C THR A 14 6.53 -22.94 -5.25
N ALA A 15 5.45 -22.59 -4.54
CA ALA A 15 4.20 -23.33 -4.46
C ALA A 15 3.05 -22.35 -4.21
N CYS A 16 1.84 -22.68 -4.68
CA CYS A 16 0.64 -22.04 -4.13
C CYS A 16 0.62 -22.30 -2.61
N GLY A 17 0.25 -21.29 -1.82
CA GLY A 17 0.06 -21.43 -0.38
C GLY A 17 -1.00 -22.50 -0.06
N GLN A 18 -1.20 -22.78 1.24
CA GLN A 18 -2.19 -23.75 1.67
C GLN A 18 -3.54 -23.48 0.99
N GLN A 19 -4.10 -24.49 0.32
CA GLN A 19 -5.41 -24.38 -0.30
C GLN A 19 -6.44 -24.14 0.80
N VAL A 20 -7.01 -22.95 0.82
CA VAL A 20 -8.10 -22.57 1.72
C VAL A 20 -9.38 -22.52 0.91
N ASP A 21 -10.45 -23.08 1.46
CA ASP A 21 -11.79 -22.89 0.90
C ASP A 21 -12.14 -21.41 0.98
N TRP A 22 -12.15 -20.75 -0.17
CA TRP A 22 -12.47 -19.34 -0.28
C TRP A 22 -13.98 -19.17 -0.22
N SER A 23 -14.48 -18.59 0.87
CA SER A 23 -15.91 -18.34 1.11
C SER A 23 -16.38 -16.96 0.60
N GLY A 24 -15.52 -16.23 -0.10
CA GLY A 24 -15.80 -14.86 -0.56
C GLY A 24 -16.40 -14.85 -1.96
N SER A 25 -17.44 -14.04 -2.17
CA SER A 25 -17.91 -13.69 -3.51
C SER A 25 -17.00 -12.62 -4.12
N ILE A 26 -16.47 -12.83 -5.32
CA ILE A 26 -16.11 -11.69 -6.17
C ILE A 26 -17.44 -11.12 -6.66
N ALA A 27 -17.69 -9.83 -6.40
CA ALA A 27 -18.82 -9.14 -7.00
C ALA A 27 -18.67 -9.15 -8.53
N GLY A 28 -19.35 -10.10 -9.18
CA GLY A 28 -19.23 -10.40 -10.61
C GLY A 28 -18.88 -11.87 -10.86
N ASP A 29 -19.67 -12.82 -10.32
CA ASP A 29 -19.42 -14.25 -10.51
C ASP A 29 -19.95 -14.75 -11.87
N VAL A 30 -19.03 -15.19 -12.74
CA VAL A 30 -19.29 -16.14 -13.82
C VAL A 30 -18.65 -17.46 -13.40
N SER A 31 -19.44 -18.37 -12.83
CA SER A 31 -18.92 -19.67 -12.34
C SER A 31 -19.50 -20.83 -13.15
N GLN A 32 -18.67 -21.45 -13.99
CA GLN A 32 -18.44 -22.90 -14.11
C GLN A 32 -17.94 -23.25 -15.53
N LYS A 33 -16.82 -23.99 -15.60
CA LYS A 33 -16.28 -24.58 -16.83
C LYS A 33 -16.58 -26.09 -16.84
N VAL A 34 -17.23 -26.59 -17.88
CA VAL A 34 -17.17 -28.02 -18.23
C VAL A 34 -16.73 -28.13 -19.68
N ALA A 35 -15.52 -28.65 -19.89
CA ALA A 35 -14.96 -28.88 -21.21
C ALA A 35 -15.21 -30.33 -21.64
N ALA A 36 -16.45 -30.64 -22.02
CA ALA A 36 -16.78 -31.73 -22.93
C ALA A 36 -18.22 -31.53 -23.46
N GLY A 37 -18.39 -31.38 -24.79
CA GLY A 37 -19.71 -31.46 -25.43
C GLY A 37 -20.45 -30.17 -25.79
N GLY A 38 -19.77 -29.02 -25.92
CA GLY A 38 -20.40 -27.75 -26.33
C GLY A 38 -20.76 -26.85 -25.15
N GLY A 39 -19.73 -26.46 -24.39
CA GLY A 39 -19.85 -25.82 -23.07
C GLY A 39 -20.84 -24.65 -22.99
N VAL A 40 -21.34 -24.44 -21.77
CA VAL A 40 -22.32 -23.42 -21.39
C VAL A 40 -21.63 -22.42 -20.45
N ALA A 41 -21.85 -21.13 -20.67
CA ALA A 41 -21.55 -20.08 -19.71
C ALA A 41 -22.72 -19.92 -18.74
N THR A 42 -22.45 -20.03 -17.44
CA THR A 42 -23.38 -19.64 -16.37
C THR A 42 -22.95 -18.27 -15.86
N ILE A 43 -23.85 -17.29 -15.98
CA ILE A 43 -23.61 -15.88 -15.70
C ILE A 43 -24.52 -15.46 -14.54
N THR A 44 -23.93 -14.96 -13.46
CA THR A 44 -24.67 -14.38 -12.34
C THR A 44 -24.39 -12.88 -12.27
N VAL A 45 -25.44 -12.07 -12.33
CA VAL A 45 -25.34 -10.61 -12.25
C VAL A 45 -26.26 -10.09 -11.15
N SER A 46 -25.76 -9.13 -10.36
CA SER A 46 -26.51 -8.50 -9.28
C SER A 46 -26.43 -6.99 -9.35
N GLY A 47 -27.52 -6.31 -8.99
CA GLY A 47 -27.59 -4.85 -8.94
C GLY A 47 -28.83 -4.35 -8.21
N PRO A 48 -29.00 -3.02 -8.09
CA PRO A 48 -30.16 -2.42 -7.43
C PRO A 48 -31.48 -2.90 -8.04
N ALA A 49 -32.45 -3.24 -7.20
CA ALA A 49 -33.73 -3.78 -7.66
C ALA A 49 -34.69 -2.70 -8.19
N ASP A 50 -34.45 -1.43 -7.86
CA ASP A 50 -35.28 -0.26 -8.20
C ASP A 50 -34.87 0.43 -9.53
N GLY A 51 -33.71 0.09 -10.07
CA GLY A 51 -33.24 0.52 -11.40
C GLY A 51 -32.86 -0.63 -12.33
N TRP A 52 -32.57 -0.32 -13.59
CA TRP A 52 -31.83 -1.24 -14.45
C TRP A 52 -30.35 -1.30 -14.04
N PHE A 53 -29.69 -2.42 -14.28
CA PHE A 53 -28.24 -2.52 -14.18
C PHE A 53 -27.69 -3.32 -15.36
N GLY A 54 -26.44 -3.06 -15.75
CA GLY A 54 -25.88 -3.67 -16.93
C GLY A 54 -24.40 -3.97 -16.83
N VAL A 55 -23.98 -4.96 -17.61
CA VAL A 55 -22.60 -5.44 -17.74
C VAL A 55 -22.26 -5.54 -19.22
N GLY A 56 -21.26 -4.78 -19.68
CA GLY A 56 -20.61 -4.94 -20.98
C GLY A 56 -19.37 -5.81 -20.88
N LEU A 57 -19.25 -6.83 -21.73
CA LEU A 57 -18.16 -7.81 -21.71
C LEU A 57 -17.00 -7.41 -22.62
N ALA A 58 -15.77 -7.71 -22.18
CA ALA A 58 -14.51 -7.50 -22.90
C ALA A 58 -14.30 -6.06 -23.38
N ALA A 59 -14.59 -5.09 -22.50
CA ALA A 59 -14.44 -3.66 -22.78
C ALA A 59 -13.97 -2.88 -21.54
N GLN A 60 -13.23 -1.81 -21.77
CA GLN A 60 -12.85 -0.82 -20.76
C GLN A 60 -13.72 0.44 -20.84
N ARG A 61 -14.36 0.67 -21.99
CA ARG A 61 -15.24 1.81 -22.26
C ARG A 61 -16.35 1.42 -23.24
N MET A 62 -17.47 2.17 -23.23
CA MET A 62 -18.56 1.95 -24.19
C MET A 62 -18.09 2.01 -25.65
N CYS A 63 -17.03 2.78 -25.92
CA CYS A 63 -16.47 2.94 -27.24
C CYS A 63 -15.73 1.72 -27.80
N ASP A 64 -15.50 0.69 -26.98
CA ASP A 64 -15.02 -0.60 -27.45
C ASP A 64 -16.16 -1.44 -28.09
N LEU A 65 -17.38 -0.86 -28.16
CA LEU A 65 -18.59 -1.45 -28.72
C LEU A 65 -18.93 -2.82 -28.11
N PRO A 66 -19.01 -2.98 -26.78
CA PRO A 66 -19.20 -4.28 -26.17
C PRO A 66 -20.58 -4.89 -26.45
N TYR A 67 -20.62 -6.21 -26.38
CA TYR A 67 -21.84 -6.94 -26.07
C TYR A 67 -22.18 -6.71 -24.59
N ALA A 68 -23.43 -6.34 -24.30
CA ALA A 68 -23.88 -6.02 -22.96
C ALA A 68 -25.19 -6.73 -22.60
N LEU A 69 -25.27 -7.12 -21.33
CA LEU A 69 -26.47 -7.62 -20.67
C LEU A 69 -27.06 -6.48 -19.85
N ILE A 70 -28.32 -6.14 -20.11
CA ILE A 70 -29.09 -5.13 -19.37
C ILE A 70 -30.19 -5.86 -18.61
N VAL A 71 -30.24 -5.69 -17.29
CA VAL A 71 -31.16 -6.38 -16.40
C VAL A 71 -32.06 -5.38 -15.71
N ASN A 72 -33.36 -5.66 -15.68
CA ASN A 72 -34.35 -4.87 -14.97
C ASN A 72 -35.48 -5.78 -14.44
N SER A 73 -36.59 -5.19 -13.98
CA SER A 73 -37.75 -5.92 -13.47
C SER A 73 -38.51 -6.72 -14.52
N GLN A 74 -38.29 -6.46 -15.82
CA GLN A 74 -38.94 -7.17 -16.92
C GLN A 74 -38.10 -8.35 -17.43
N GLY A 75 -36.81 -8.41 -17.10
CA GLY A 75 -35.94 -9.52 -17.45
C GLY A 75 -34.55 -9.07 -17.89
N VAL A 76 -33.98 -9.79 -18.85
CA VAL A 76 -32.65 -9.54 -19.40
C VAL A 76 -32.78 -9.18 -20.88
N GLN A 77 -32.14 -8.07 -21.26
CA GLN A 77 -32.00 -7.61 -22.63
C GLN A 77 -30.53 -7.65 -23.05
N GLU A 78 -30.28 -8.15 -24.26
CA GLU A 78 -28.94 -8.15 -24.87
C GLU A 78 -28.79 -6.97 -25.83
N GLN A 79 -27.65 -6.28 -25.75
CA GLN A 79 -27.33 -5.08 -26.51
C GLN A 79 -25.93 -5.17 -27.12
N LYS A 80 -25.75 -4.57 -28.30
CA LYS A 80 -24.44 -4.20 -28.83
C LYS A 80 -24.30 -2.69 -28.68
N LEU A 81 -23.52 -2.22 -27.70
CA LEU A 81 -23.45 -0.80 -27.36
C LEU A 81 -22.69 0.01 -28.42
N GLY A 82 -22.94 1.33 -28.46
CA GLY A 82 -22.16 2.30 -29.25
C GLY A 82 -22.33 2.24 -30.77
N THR A 83 -23.39 1.59 -31.28
CA THR A 83 -23.63 1.40 -32.72
C THR A 83 -24.54 2.46 -33.37
N CYS A 84 -25.00 3.46 -32.62
CA CYS A 84 -25.97 4.46 -33.06
C CYS A 84 -25.29 5.76 -33.50
N GLY A 85 -25.10 5.89 -34.82
CA GLY A 85 -24.95 7.16 -35.56
C GLY A 85 -24.34 8.35 -34.82
N ASP A 86 -25.06 9.47 -34.80
CA ASP A 86 -24.55 10.80 -34.40
C ASP A 86 -24.19 10.94 -32.91
N GLU A 87 -24.75 10.09 -32.03
CA GLU A 87 -24.34 10.00 -30.61
C GLU A 87 -23.00 9.24 -30.44
N GLY A 88 -22.47 8.70 -31.54
CA GLY A 88 -21.20 8.01 -31.60
C GLY A 88 -21.15 6.78 -30.69
N CYS A 89 -19.97 6.53 -30.14
CA CYS A 89 -19.67 5.31 -29.41
C CYS A 89 -20.18 5.30 -27.94
N HIS A 90 -20.96 6.31 -27.54
CA HIS A 90 -21.52 6.49 -26.19
C HIS A 90 -23.04 6.18 -26.08
N CYS A 91 -23.66 5.71 -27.16
CA CYS A 91 -25.09 5.52 -27.22
C CYS A 91 -25.53 4.09 -26.79
N ALA A 92 -26.85 3.91 -26.63
CA ALA A 92 -27.50 2.67 -26.17
C ALA A 92 -27.29 1.44 -27.09
N GLY A 93 -26.98 1.69 -28.36
CA GLY A 93 -26.64 0.68 -29.35
C GLY A 93 -27.83 -0.10 -29.92
N THR A 94 -27.52 -1.27 -30.48
CA THR A 94 -28.48 -2.13 -31.19
C THR A 94 -28.95 -3.28 -30.31
N LYS A 95 -30.28 -3.41 -30.18
CA LYS A 95 -30.90 -4.54 -29.47
C LYS A 95 -30.64 -5.84 -30.22
N LEU A 96 -30.12 -6.83 -29.49
CA LEU A 96 -29.80 -8.15 -30.03
C LEU A 96 -30.95 -9.14 -29.80
N ALA A 97 -30.99 -10.17 -30.65
CA ALA A 97 -31.88 -11.31 -30.43
C ALA A 97 -31.47 -12.05 -29.15
N PRO A 98 -32.42 -12.46 -28.29
CA PRO A 98 -32.08 -13.15 -27.05
C PRO A 98 -31.32 -14.47 -27.30
N SER A 99 -30.24 -14.68 -26.55
CA SER A 99 -29.40 -15.87 -26.54
C SER A 99 -29.22 -16.46 -25.13
N VAL A 100 -29.57 -15.71 -24.08
CA VAL A 100 -29.54 -16.18 -22.69
C VAL A 100 -30.83 -16.88 -22.27
N ASN A 101 -30.69 -17.92 -21.45
CA ASN A 101 -31.78 -18.58 -20.74
C ASN A 101 -31.67 -18.25 -19.25
N VAL A 102 -32.61 -17.45 -18.73
CA VAL A 102 -32.66 -17.07 -17.31
C VAL A 102 -33.12 -18.26 -16.48
N THR A 103 -32.28 -18.71 -15.55
CA THR A 103 -32.57 -19.85 -14.66
C THR A 103 -33.02 -19.42 -13.27
N SER A 104 -32.67 -18.21 -12.83
CA SER A 104 -33.13 -17.63 -11.56
C SER A 104 -33.18 -16.11 -11.63
N SER A 105 -34.16 -15.50 -10.96
CA SER A 105 -34.27 -14.05 -10.76
C SER A 105 -34.91 -13.81 -9.40
N THR A 106 -34.12 -13.31 -8.45
CA THR A 106 -34.55 -13.09 -7.07
C THR A 106 -34.31 -11.65 -6.65
N VAL A 107 -35.10 -11.16 -5.70
CA VAL A 107 -34.90 -9.85 -5.08
C VAL A 107 -34.85 -10.04 -3.57
N SER A 108 -33.76 -9.61 -2.95
CA SER A 108 -33.59 -9.64 -1.50
C SER A 108 -32.82 -8.40 -1.06
N GLY A 109 -33.28 -7.73 0.01
CA GLY A 109 -32.61 -6.55 0.56
C GLY A 109 -32.43 -5.39 -0.45
N GLY A 110 -33.36 -5.23 -1.40
CA GLY A 110 -33.23 -4.21 -2.46
C GLY A 110 -32.23 -4.54 -3.56
N VAL A 111 -31.66 -5.74 -3.58
CA VAL A 111 -30.75 -6.23 -4.62
C VAL A 111 -31.47 -7.29 -5.46
N ARG A 112 -31.42 -7.12 -6.79
CA ARG A 112 -31.87 -8.13 -7.75
C ARG A 112 -30.67 -8.96 -8.20
N THR A 113 -30.77 -10.27 -8.08
CA THR A 113 -29.78 -11.24 -8.56
C THR A 113 -30.39 -12.13 -9.63
N VAL A 114 -29.77 -12.16 -10.81
CA VAL A 114 -30.20 -12.97 -11.95
C VAL A 114 -29.11 -13.95 -12.33
N VAL A 115 -29.47 -15.22 -12.42
CA VAL A 115 -28.63 -16.30 -12.94
C VAL A 115 -29.16 -16.68 -14.32
N MET A 116 -28.28 -16.72 -15.30
CA MET A 116 -28.62 -17.07 -16.68
C MET A 116 -27.56 -17.96 -17.31
N THR A 117 -27.95 -18.69 -18.34
CA THR A 117 -27.08 -19.63 -19.04
C THR A 117 -27.13 -19.39 -20.55
N ARG A 118 -26.02 -19.60 -21.26
CA ARG A 118 -25.99 -19.62 -22.73
C ARG A 118 -24.82 -20.46 -23.25
N PRO A 119 -24.85 -20.98 -24.49
CA PRO A 119 -23.67 -21.58 -25.09
C PRO A 119 -22.48 -20.61 -25.11
N LEU A 120 -21.26 -21.13 -24.96
CA LEU A 120 -20.04 -20.32 -24.98
C LEU A 120 -19.91 -19.49 -26.27
N LYS A 121 -20.33 -20.06 -27.42
CA LYS A 121 -20.35 -19.36 -28.70
C LYS A 121 -21.48 -18.33 -28.75
N GLY A 122 -21.16 -17.11 -29.16
CA GLY A 122 -22.11 -16.04 -29.51
C GLY A 122 -23.20 -16.52 -30.48
N LEU A 123 -24.45 -16.10 -30.28
CA LEU A 123 -25.53 -16.39 -31.24
C LEU A 123 -25.26 -15.74 -32.61
N THR A 124 -24.71 -14.52 -32.58
CA THR A 124 -24.23 -13.78 -33.75
C THR A 124 -22.83 -13.24 -33.48
N LYS A 125 -22.20 -12.61 -34.49
CA LYS A 125 -20.91 -11.92 -34.34
C LYS A 125 -20.94 -10.76 -33.34
N ASP A 126 -22.13 -10.23 -33.04
CA ASP A 126 -22.33 -9.12 -32.12
C ASP A 126 -22.53 -9.60 -30.67
N HIS A 127 -22.68 -10.91 -30.46
CA HIS A 127 -22.65 -11.53 -29.15
C HIS A 127 -21.22 -11.91 -28.78
N TYR A 128 -20.86 -11.72 -27.51
CA TYR A 128 -19.57 -12.19 -27.03
C TYR A 128 -19.48 -13.73 -27.13
N SER A 129 -18.34 -14.23 -27.60
CA SER A 129 -18.04 -15.65 -27.65
C SER A 129 -16.94 -15.95 -26.65
N PHE A 130 -17.28 -16.71 -25.61
CA PHE A 130 -16.36 -17.13 -24.58
C PHE A 130 -15.42 -18.22 -25.15
N ASP A 131 -14.11 -18.00 -25.07
CA ASP A 131 -13.08 -18.99 -25.36
C ASP A 131 -12.31 -19.31 -24.08
N PRO A 132 -12.60 -20.45 -23.41
CA PRO A 132 -11.99 -20.80 -22.13
C PRO A 132 -10.46 -21.04 -22.20
N ARG A 133 -9.88 -21.08 -23.41
CA ARG A 133 -8.44 -21.17 -23.62
C ARG A 133 -7.76 -19.81 -23.79
N LYS A 134 -8.51 -18.75 -24.08
CA LYS A 134 -8.00 -17.39 -24.29
C LYS A 134 -8.45 -16.43 -23.20
N ASP A 135 -9.67 -16.59 -22.70
CA ASP A 135 -10.26 -15.72 -21.70
C ASP A 135 -9.70 -16.08 -20.31
N GLN A 136 -8.58 -15.46 -19.95
CA GLN A 136 -7.95 -15.56 -18.63
C GLN A 136 -8.34 -14.41 -17.71
N THR A 137 -8.39 -13.20 -18.28
CA THR A 137 -8.84 -11.99 -17.61
C THR A 137 -9.77 -11.26 -18.57
N MET A 138 -10.90 -10.79 -18.07
CA MET A 138 -11.90 -10.08 -18.86
C MET A 138 -12.22 -8.74 -18.22
N HIS A 139 -11.94 -7.65 -18.95
CA HIS A 139 -12.43 -6.33 -18.58
C HIS A 139 -13.93 -6.23 -18.80
N LEU A 140 -14.59 -5.57 -17.88
CA LEU A 140 -16.01 -5.32 -17.87
C LEU A 140 -16.25 -3.81 -17.77
N ILE A 141 -17.36 -3.36 -18.35
CA ILE A 141 -17.97 -2.09 -17.97
C ILE A 141 -19.28 -2.39 -17.24
N THR A 142 -19.54 -1.69 -16.14
CA THR A 142 -20.75 -1.88 -15.33
C THR A 142 -21.49 -0.57 -15.21
N ALA A 143 -22.82 -0.61 -15.16
CA ALA A 143 -23.65 0.58 -15.04
C ALA A 143 -24.96 0.29 -14.30
N VAL A 144 -25.51 1.32 -13.64
CA VAL A 144 -26.84 1.30 -13.01
C VAL A 144 -27.65 2.50 -13.47
N GLY A 145 -28.96 2.31 -13.63
CA GLY A 145 -29.91 3.31 -14.11
C GLY A 145 -30.63 4.08 -13.01
N HIS A 146 -31.31 5.16 -13.41
CA HIS A 146 -32.23 5.92 -12.54
C HIS A 146 -33.60 5.26 -12.36
N SER A 147 -33.99 4.35 -13.26
CA SER A 147 -35.29 3.68 -13.27
C SER A 147 -35.17 2.30 -13.93
N GLN A 148 -36.27 1.56 -14.03
CA GLN A 148 -36.32 0.26 -14.73
C GLN A 148 -36.16 0.38 -16.25
N THR A 149 -36.35 1.57 -16.82
CA THR A 149 -36.23 1.81 -18.27
C THR A 149 -34.75 1.99 -18.64
N PHE A 150 -34.25 1.14 -19.54
CA PHE A 150 -32.89 1.29 -20.06
C PHE A 150 -32.71 2.64 -20.75
N ALA A 151 -31.81 3.46 -20.22
CA ALA A 151 -31.55 4.84 -20.59
C ALA A 151 -30.15 5.24 -20.11
N TYR A 152 -29.85 6.54 -20.05
CA TYR A 152 -28.59 7.03 -19.49
C TYR A 152 -28.38 6.54 -18.04
N HIS A 153 -27.16 6.11 -17.72
CA HIS A 153 -26.82 5.52 -16.44
C HIS A 153 -26.66 6.58 -15.34
N LYS A 154 -27.13 6.26 -14.14
CA LYS A 154 -26.94 7.04 -12.90
C LYS A 154 -25.49 6.96 -12.40
N ALA A 155 -24.88 5.79 -12.50
CA ALA A 155 -23.50 5.54 -12.13
C ALA A 155 -22.92 4.41 -12.99
N HIS A 156 -21.61 4.40 -13.16
CA HIS A 156 -20.89 3.37 -13.91
C HIS A 156 -19.48 3.19 -13.36
N SER A 157 -18.88 2.02 -13.62
CA SER A 157 -17.48 1.75 -13.29
C SER A 157 -16.91 0.72 -14.24
N PRO A 158 -15.64 0.82 -14.66
CA PRO A 158 -14.93 -0.33 -15.19
C PRO A 158 -14.75 -1.37 -14.06
N ALA A 159 -14.66 -2.64 -14.45
CA ALA A 159 -14.32 -3.74 -13.59
C ALA A 159 -13.45 -4.75 -14.36
N GLU A 160 -12.86 -5.69 -13.65
CA GLU A 160 -12.08 -6.78 -14.24
C GLU A 160 -12.40 -8.06 -13.48
N ILE A 161 -12.58 -9.16 -14.22
CA ILE A 161 -12.70 -10.48 -13.62
C ILE A 161 -11.59 -11.38 -14.13
N SER A 162 -10.98 -12.15 -13.23
CA SER A 162 -10.03 -13.21 -13.58
C SER A 162 -10.78 -14.56 -13.64
N LEU A 163 -10.62 -15.27 -14.75
CA LEU A 163 -11.29 -16.54 -15.02
C LEU A 163 -10.33 -17.70 -14.77
N THR A 164 -10.62 -18.51 -13.75
CA THR A 164 -9.77 -19.64 -13.35
C THR A 164 -10.29 -20.95 -13.94
N SER A 165 -9.44 -21.98 -13.96
CA SER A 165 -9.83 -23.31 -14.46
C SER A 165 -10.40 -24.17 -13.33
N VAL A 166 -11.55 -24.80 -13.57
CA VAL A 166 -12.21 -25.68 -12.59
C VAL A 166 -11.37 -26.94 -12.41
N GLY A 167 -11.15 -27.35 -11.16
CA GLY A 167 -10.37 -28.56 -10.83
C GLY A 167 -8.85 -28.39 -10.92
N THR A 168 -8.36 -27.17 -11.18
CA THR A 168 -6.93 -26.86 -11.17
C THR A 168 -6.62 -25.80 -10.11
N ALA A 169 -5.56 -26.01 -9.33
CA ALA A 169 -5.08 -24.99 -8.41
C ALA A 169 -4.72 -23.72 -9.18
N THR A 170 -5.39 -22.62 -8.86
CA THR A 170 -5.06 -21.30 -9.40
C THR A 170 -4.58 -20.42 -8.27
N CYS A 171 -3.35 -19.93 -8.38
CA CYS A 171 -2.79 -18.95 -7.46
C CYS A 171 -3.44 -17.59 -7.74
N VAL A 172 -4.21 -17.04 -6.78
CA VAL A 172 -4.72 -15.67 -6.84
C VAL A 172 -3.80 -14.78 -6.00
N CYS A 173 -3.20 -13.78 -6.64
CA CYS A 173 -2.37 -12.80 -5.93
C CYS A 173 -3.26 -11.73 -5.32
N ASP A 174 -3.25 -11.61 -3.98
CA ASP A 174 -3.78 -10.41 -3.33
C ASP A 174 -2.81 -9.26 -3.60
N VAL A 175 -3.21 -8.34 -4.48
CA VAL A 175 -2.46 -7.11 -4.78
C VAL A 175 -2.61 -6.06 -3.66
N ARG A 176 -3.34 -6.38 -2.59
CA ARG A 176 -3.50 -5.60 -1.35
C ARG A 176 -4.13 -4.21 -1.56
N SER A 177 -4.77 -4.05 -2.71
CA SER A 177 -5.48 -2.86 -3.16
C SER A 177 -6.93 -3.25 -3.46
N GLU A 178 -7.84 -2.85 -2.59
CA GLU A 178 -9.28 -2.93 -2.77
C GLU A 178 -9.84 -1.50 -2.79
N GLY A 179 -10.76 -1.25 -3.73
CA GLY A 179 -11.45 0.04 -3.84
C GLY A 179 -10.55 1.20 -4.25
N SER A 180 -10.97 2.41 -3.89
CA SER A 180 -10.25 3.66 -4.12
C SER A 180 -10.41 4.58 -2.92
N LEU A 181 -9.36 5.32 -2.59
CA LEU A 181 -9.39 6.38 -1.58
C LEU A 181 -9.79 7.69 -2.26
N CYS A 182 -10.99 8.19 -1.96
CA CYS A 182 -11.55 9.42 -2.52
C CYS A 182 -11.60 10.55 -1.48
N ASP A 183 -11.79 11.78 -1.95
CA ASP A 183 -12.23 12.89 -1.11
C ASP A 183 -13.64 12.64 -0.55
N THR A 184 -14.03 13.41 0.47
CA THR A 184 -15.35 13.31 1.12
C THR A 184 -16.53 13.55 0.18
N ASP A 185 -16.32 14.23 -0.94
CA ASP A 185 -17.30 14.46 -2.01
C ASP A 185 -17.29 13.35 -3.09
N GLY A 186 -16.49 12.30 -2.90
CA GLY A 186 -16.30 11.21 -3.84
C GLY A 186 -15.40 11.55 -5.03
N GLN A 187 -14.74 12.72 -5.04
CA GLN A 187 -13.83 13.13 -6.11
C GLN A 187 -12.37 12.75 -5.80
N GLN A 188 -11.48 12.96 -6.77
CA GLN A 188 -10.03 12.70 -6.67
C GLN A 188 -9.66 11.33 -6.07
N CYS A 189 -10.39 10.30 -6.49
CA CYS A 189 -10.13 8.93 -6.10
C CYS A 189 -8.75 8.48 -6.60
N SER A 190 -8.00 7.82 -5.71
CA SER A 190 -6.75 7.15 -6.06
C SER A 190 -6.75 5.72 -5.55
N GLN A 191 -6.21 4.79 -6.32
CA GLN A 191 -6.02 3.42 -5.86
C GLN A 191 -5.00 3.40 -4.71
N PHE A 192 -5.34 2.69 -3.63
CA PHE A 192 -4.41 2.48 -2.55
C PHE A 192 -3.30 1.55 -3.00
N THR A 193 -2.08 2.06 -3.10
CA THR A 193 -0.91 1.24 -3.37
C THR A 193 0.20 1.60 -2.39
N LYS A 194 0.80 0.56 -1.80
CA LYS A 194 1.96 0.68 -0.91
C LYS A 194 2.97 -0.37 -1.35
N ASN A 195 4.21 0.07 -1.57
CA ASN A 195 5.27 -0.80 -2.06
C ASN A 195 5.99 -1.52 -0.91
N CYS A 196 5.23 -2.18 -0.04
CA CYS A 196 5.82 -2.94 1.05
C CYS A 196 6.63 -4.12 0.50
N VAL A 197 7.85 -4.30 1.00
CA VAL A 197 8.79 -5.31 0.51
C VAL A 197 8.74 -6.56 1.40
N PRO A 198 8.78 -7.79 0.84
CA PRO A 198 8.77 -9.02 1.63
C PRO A 198 10.07 -9.26 2.39
N ALA A 199 10.00 -10.13 3.41
CA ALA A 199 11.17 -10.65 4.09
C ALA A 199 12.06 -11.48 3.13
N PRO A 200 13.39 -11.52 3.34
CA PRO A 200 14.14 -10.92 4.45
C PRO A 200 14.45 -9.42 4.25
N VAL A 201 14.02 -8.81 3.15
CA VAL A 201 14.40 -7.43 2.83
C VAL A 201 13.66 -6.42 3.69
N GLY A 202 12.34 -6.58 3.87
CA GLY A 202 11.52 -5.74 4.75
C GLY A 202 10.64 -6.58 5.68
N SER A 203 10.37 -6.09 6.88
CA SER A 203 9.60 -6.84 7.89
C SER A 203 8.09 -6.62 7.82
N LEU A 204 7.61 -5.52 7.23
CA LEU A 204 6.20 -5.12 7.32
C LEU A 204 5.22 -6.16 6.75
N LEU A 205 5.54 -6.78 5.61
CA LEU A 205 4.69 -7.82 5.02
C LEU A 205 4.61 -9.07 5.90
N GLN A 206 5.74 -9.50 6.48
CA GLN A 206 5.79 -10.64 7.40
C GLN A 206 4.98 -10.36 8.68
N GLN A 207 4.99 -9.11 9.13
CA GLN A 207 4.22 -8.65 10.29
C GLN A 207 2.74 -8.42 9.97
N ALA A 208 2.31 -8.65 8.72
CA ALA A 208 0.98 -8.29 8.22
C ALA A 208 0.61 -6.85 8.63
N ASN A 209 1.56 -5.92 8.52
CA ASN A 209 1.37 -4.55 8.99
C ASN A 209 0.17 -3.92 8.26
N PRO A 210 -0.79 -3.30 8.97
CA PRO A 210 -2.00 -2.72 8.40
C PRO A 210 -1.71 -1.71 7.28
N THR A 211 -0.59 -1.00 7.36
CA THR A 211 -0.13 -0.08 6.32
C THR A 211 0.03 -0.73 4.94
N CYS A 212 0.27 -2.04 4.86
CA CYS A 212 0.55 -2.71 3.59
C CYS A 212 -0.68 -3.22 2.84
N ASN A 213 -1.89 -3.06 3.39
CA ASN A 213 -3.12 -3.53 2.73
C ASN A 213 -4.29 -2.60 3.00
N SER A 214 -4.92 -2.11 1.93
CA SER A 214 -6.10 -1.24 1.97
C SER A 214 -7.24 -1.76 2.87
N LYS A 215 -7.47 -3.07 2.92
CA LYS A 215 -8.53 -3.68 3.74
C LYS A 215 -8.32 -3.53 5.25
N THR A 216 -7.06 -3.42 5.64
CA THR A 216 -6.63 -3.32 7.04
C THR A 216 -6.09 -1.95 7.38
N TYR A 217 -5.90 -1.06 6.39
CA TYR A 217 -5.32 0.25 6.56
C TYR A 217 -6.13 1.10 7.53
N LEU A 218 -5.50 1.56 8.61
CA LEU A 218 -6.18 2.28 9.69
C LEU A 218 -6.08 3.80 9.56
N GLY A 219 -5.21 4.29 8.67
CA GLY A 219 -4.94 5.71 8.49
C GLY A 219 -3.46 5.99 8.34
N GLY A 220 -3.13 7.25 8.08
CA GLY A 220 -1.78 7.71 7.80
C GLY A 220 -1.71 8.62 6.57
N LEU A 221 -0.49 8.84 6.06
CA LEU A 221 -0.12 9.70 4.95
C LEU A 221 -0.96 9.50 3.69
N ASN A 222 -1.37 8.27 3.37
CA ASN A 222 -2.20 8.03 2.18
C ASN A 222 -3.64 8.57 2.32
N CYS A 223 -4.17 8.62 3.54
CA CYS A 223 -5.49 9.20 3.84
C CYS A 223 -5.41 10.66 4.29
N ALA A 224 -4.29 11.07 4.90
CA ALA A 224 -4.11 12.38 5.51
C ALA A 224 -3.52 13.41 4.52
N LYS A 225 -4.40 14.05 3.74
CA LYS A 225 -4.08 15.33 3.07
C LYS A 225 -4.51 16.50 3.94
N HIS A 226 -3.98 17.70 3.68
CA HIS A 226 -4.44 18.91 4.34
C HIS A 226 -5.97 19.06 4.20
N GLY A 227 -6.67 19.22 5.33
CA GLY A 227 -8.13 19.32 5.38
C GLY A 227 -8.90 18.00 5.30
N ARG A 228 -8.21 16.85 5.12
CA ARG A 228 -8.85 15.53 5.21
C ARG A 228 -8.78 15.01 6.63
N ILE A 229 -9.92 14.55 7.14
CA ILE A 229 -10.03 13.91 8.44
C ILE A 229 -10.67 12.54 8.21
N LEU A 230 -9.99 11.47 8.63
CA LEU A 230 -10.54 10.12 8.61
C LEU A 230 -11.25 9.91 9.96
N LEU A 231 -12.56 9.73 9.89
CA LEU A 231 -13.44 9.51 11.03
C LEU A 231 -14.33 8.30 10.74
N ASP A 232 -14.80 7.65 11.80
CA ASP A 232 -15.91 6.71 11.68
C ASP A 232 -17.18 7.47 11.22
N ALA A 233 -18.11 6.77 10.57
CA ALA A 233 -19.28 7.40 9.94
C ALA A 233 -20.22 8.13 10.93
N ASP A 234 -20.11 7.82 12.23
CA ASP A 234 -20.89 8.39 13.32
C ASP A 234 -20.11 9.45 14.13
N GLN A 235 -18.88 9.78 13.74
CA GLN A 235 -18.07 10.78 14.40
C GLN A 235 -18.22 12.16 13.74
N ASP A 236 -18.51 13.17 14.56
CA ASP A 236 -18.56 14.56 14.11
C ASP A 236 -17.15 15.12 13.84
N ILE A 237 -17.05 15.96 12.80
CA ILE A 237 -15.83 16.73 12.55
C ILE A 237 -15.64 17.73 13.68
N ARG A 238 -14.59 17.49 14.46
CA ARG A 238 -14.15 18.40 15.52
C ARG A 238 -13.74 19.77 14.97
N PRO A 239 -14.24 20.90 15.51
CA PRO A 239 -13.96 22.23 14.99
C PRO A 239 -12.55 22.74 15.31
N GLU A 240 -11.81 22.06 16.20
CA GLU A 240 -10.50 22.48 16.66
C GLU A 240 -9.44 22.39 15.55
N LEU A 241 -8.81 23.53 15.26
CA LEU A 241 -7.63 23.59 14.39
C LEU A 241 -6.38 23.18 15.17
N LEU A 242 -5.67 22.16 14.69
CA LEU A 242 -4.31 21.86 15.14
C LEU A 242 -3.37 22.98 14.68
N ARG A 243 -3.04 23.90 15.60
CA ARG A 243 -2.03 24.93 15.38
C ARG A 243 -0.69 24.43 15.90
N TYR A 244 0.30 24.36 15.02
CA TYR A 244 1.68 24.08 15.39
C TYR A 244 2.55 25.31 15.11
N HIS A 245 3.55 25.52 15.97
CA HIS A 245 4.52 26.60 15.83
C HIS A 245 5.89 25.98 15.53
N LEU A 246 6.54 26.46 14.47
CA LEU A 246 7.89 26.05 14.12
C LEU A 246 8.86 27.19 14.43
N LYS A 247 9.93 26.87 15.15
CA LYS A 247 11.05 27.78 15.41
C LYS A 247 12.27 27.24 14.67
N TRP A 248 12.82 28.05 13.78
CA TRP A 248 14.01 27.69 13.01
C TRP A 248 15.19 28.52 13.49
N ARG A 249 16.35 27.88 13.60
CA ARG A 249 17.62 28.56 13.82
C ARG A 249 18.62 28.01 12.81
N PHE A 250 19.19 28.90 12.03
CA PHE A 250 20.16 28.55 10.98
C PHE A 250 21.55 28.92 11.45
N TRP A 251 22.48 27.98 11.31
CA TRP A 251 23.91 28.23 11.40
C TRP A 251 24.49 27.90 10.05
N PHE A 252 25.31 28.80 9.54
CA PHE A 252 25.92 28.66 8.23
C PHE A 252 27.36 29.15 8.29
N GLN A 253 28.16 28.63 7.38
CA GLN A 253 29.48 29.13 7.08
C GLN A 253 29.43 29.74 5.68
N GLU A 254 30.06 30.89 5.50
CA GLU A 254 30.12 31.57 4.20
C GLU A 254 30.91 30.73 3.19
N TYR A 255 30.34 30.53 2.02
CA TYR A 255 31.00 29.82 0.92
C TYR A 255 32.04 30.73 0.26
N GLN A 256 33.26 30.24 0.20
CA GLN A 256 34.36 30.81 -0.57
C GLN A 256 34.71 29.86 -1.72
N GLU A 257 34.65 30.36 -2.96
CA GLU A 257 35.02 29.60 -4.15
C GLU A 257 36.52 29.25 -4.17
N LYS A 258 37.35 30.13 -3.63
CA LYS A 258 38.80 29.94 -3.51
C LYS A 258 39.25 30.17 -2.07
N TYR A 259 39.25 29.11 -1.28
CA TYR A 259 39.62 29.16 0.13
C TYR A 259 41.13 29.45 0.30
N PRO A 260 41.54 30.46 1.09
CA PRO A 260 42.93 30.93 1.14
C PRO A 260 43.99 29.87 1.44
N LYS A 261 43.65 28.85 2.24
CA LYS A 261 44.61 27.81 2.64
C LYS A 261 44.83 26.74 1.57
N THR A 262 43.83 26.46 0.73
CA THR A 262 43.84 25.29 -0.18
C THR A 262 43.70 25.68 -1.65
N GLY A 263 43.27 26.90 -1.95
CA GLY A 263 42.94 27.35 -3.30
C GLY A 263 41.71 26.66 -3.92
N ARG A 264 40.98 25.85 -3.13
CA ARG A 264 39.79 25.09 -3.54
C ARG A 264 38.52 25.71 -2.93
N PRO A 265 37.32 25.33 -3.41
CA PRO A 265 36.09 25.63 -2.70
C PRO A 265 36.16 25.26 -1.22
N SER A 266 35.68 26.16 -0.37
CA SER A 266 35.63 26.00 1.10
C SER A 266 34.69 24.88 1.57
N HIS A 267 33.75 24.46 0.73
CA HIS A 267 32.77 23.42 1.03
C HIS A 267 32.77 22.38 -0.09
N TYR A 268 32.52 21.13 0.28
CA TYR A 268 32.26 20.04 -0.65
C TYR A 268 30.75 19.81 -0.75
N ASP A 269 30.29 19.40 -1.94
CA ASP A 269 28.94 18.88 -2.07
C ASP A 269 28.80 17.61 -1.23
N LEU A 270 27.70 17.52 -0.51
CA LEU A 270 27.34 16.39 0.33
C LEU A 270 26.01 15.81 -0.16
N PRO A 271 26.07 14.87 -1.13
CA PRO A 271 24.88 14.21 -1.65
C PRO A 271 23.96 13.69 -0.56
N ARG A 272 22.66 13.96 -0.72
CA ARG A 272 21.62 13.37 0.12
C ARG A 272 21.45 11.91 -0.25
N ILE A 273 21.63 11.05 0.73
CA ILE A 273 21.33 9.62 0.64
C ILE A 273 20.11 9.37 1.50
N TYR A 274 19.04 8.84 0.93
CA TYR A 274 17.75 8.67 1.61
C TYR A 274 17.26 7.24 1.51
N TYR A 275 16.91 6.64 2.66
CA TYR A 275 16.33 5.31 2.76
C TYR A 275 15.23 5.29 3.82
N GLN A 276 14.31 4.34 3.70
CA GLN A 276 13.18 4.17 4.63
C GLN A 276 13.23 2.78 5.24
N THR A 277 13.14 2.68 6.57
CA THR A 277 13.09 1.41 7.31
C THR A 277 11.74 0.72 7.08
N GLU A 278 10.70 1.49 6.80
CA GLU A 278 9.43 1.02 6.29
C GLU A 278 9.48 0.59 4.79
N ALA A 279 10.67 0.47 4.21
CA ALA A 279 10.90 -0.12 2.88
C ALA A 279 10.06 0.51 1.75
N ASN A 280 10.02 1.85 1.67
CA ASN A 280 9.21 2.63 0.71
C ASN A 280 7.69 2.58 0.92
N ALA A 281 7.19 2.00 2.03
CA ALA A 281 5.78 2.13 2.39
C ALA A 281 5.40 3.58 2.77
N GLY A 282 6.40 4.41 3.10
CA GLY A 282 6.22 5.81 3.49
C GLY A 282 5.81 5.99 4.95
N GLU A 283 5.19 4.97 5.54
CA GLU A 283 4.81 4.88 6.94
C GLU A 283 4.65 3.41 7.36
N TYR A 284 4.32 3.17 8.63
CA TYR A 284 3.89 1.87 9.16
C TYR A 284 3.06 2.08 10.44
N ASP A 285 2.25 1.09 10.79
CA ASP A 285 1.49 1.11 12.04
C ASP A 285 2.19 0.32 13.13
N ILE A 286 2.08 0.81 14.35
CA ILE A 286 2.56 0.15 15.56
C ILE A 286 1.32 -0.26 16.35
N PRO A 287 0.94 -1.54 16.38
CA PRO A 287 -0.17 -1.97 17.23
C PRO A 287 0.22 -1.88 18.72
N PRO A 288 -0.74 -1.74 19.66
CA PRO A 288 -0.47 -2.01 21.06
C PRO A 288 0.03 -3.45 21.23
N ALA A 289 0.90 -3.71 22.21
CA ALA A 289 1.57 -5.00 22.36
C ALA A 289 0.59 -6.17 22.54
N PHE A 290 -0.58 -5.94 23.13
CA PHE A 290 -1.60 -6.94 23.39
C PHE A 290 -2.99 -6.38 23.10
N VAL A 291 -3.91 -7.27 22.74
CA VAL A 291 -5.34 -6.96 22.69
C VAL A 291 -5.88 -6.94 24.12
N ARG A 292 -6.69 -5.94 24.45
CA ARG A 292 -7.35 -5.88 25.76
C ARG A 292 -8.52 -6.87 25.81
N PRO A 293 -8.86 -7.38 27.01
CA PRO A 293 -10.00 -8.26 27.19
C PRO A 293 -11.29 -7.65 26.63
N GLY A 294 -11.97 -8.38 25.75
CA GLY A 294 -13.23 -7.95 25.14
C GLY A 294 -13.11 -6.90 24.02
N GLU A 295 -11.90 -6.47 23.66
CA GLU A 295 -11.65 -5.54 22.56
C GLU A 295 -11.20 -6.27 21.29
N LYS A 296 -11.27 -5.58 20.14
CA LYS A 296 -10.70 -6.05 18.86
C LYS A 296 -9.46 -5.24 18.55
N LEU A 297 -8.42 -5.91 18.04
CA LEU A 297 -7.23 -5.22 17.54
C LEU A 297 -7.49 -4.64 16.14
N LEU A 298 -7.45 -3.32 16.05
CA LEU A 298 -7.59 -2.62 14.77
C LEU A 298 -6.49 -3.07 13.81
N GLY A 299 -6.86 -3.32 12.54
CA GLY A 299 -5.95 -3.72 11.47
C GLY A 299 -5.51 -5.20 11.52
N TYR A 300 -5.85 -5.91 12.60
CA TYR A 300 -5.51 -7.32 12.81
C TYR A 300 -6.77 -8.12 13.20
N PRO A 301 -7.68 -8.38 12.25
CA PRO A 301 -8.93 -9.06 12.53
C PRO A 301 -8.69 -10.46 13.11
N GLY A 302 -9.32 -10.76 14.24
CA GLY A 302 -9.24 -12.06 14.91
C GLY A 302 -7.93 -12.31 15.66
N TRP A 303 -7.12 -11.28 15.93
CA TRP A 303 -5.91 -11.46 16.74
C TRP A 303 -6.27 -11.90 18.17
N PRO A 304 -5.61 -12.95 18.71
CA PRO A 304 -5.95 -13.49 20.02
C PRO A 304 -5.50 -12.59 21.17
N GLU A 305 -6.31 -12.57 22.23
CA GLU A 305 -5.99 -11.90 23.49
C GLU A 305 -4.73 -12.48 24.15
N GLY A 306 -3.96 -11.63 24.85
CA GLY A 306 -2.74 -12.04 25.56
C GLY A 306 -1.56 -12.43 24.67
N LYS A 307 -1.73 -12.49 23.34
CA LYS A 307 -0.63 -12.77 22.41
C LYS A 307 0.05 -11.47 21.95
N PRO A 308 1.39 -11.36 22.06
CA PRO A 308 2.13 -10.22 21.52
C PRO A 308 1.80 -10.00 20.04
N THR A 309 1.54 -8.75 19.68
CA THR A 309 1.26 -8.37 18.28
C THR A 309 2.46 -8.58 17.37
N PRO A 310 2.27 -8.70 16.05
CA PRO A 310 3.38 -8.89 15.12
C PRO A 310 4.47 -7.81 15.27
N GLY A 311 5.73 -8.24 15.23
CA GLY A 311 6.89 -7.36 15.43
C GLY A 311 7.14 -6.94 16.88
N THR A 312 6.30 -7.34 17.84
CA THR A 312 6.46 -7.03 19.26
C THR A 312 7.28 -8.09 19.99
N THR A 313 8.26 -7.63 20.75
CA THR A 313 9.00 -8.42 21.73
C THR A 313 8.83 -7.80 23.10
N CYS A 314 8.56 -8.62 24.12
CA CYS A 314 8.35 -8.16 25.49
C CYS A 314 9.35 -8.79 26.47
N THR A 315 9.63 -8.07 27.54
CA THR A 315 10.39 -8.53 28.71
C THR A 315 9.55 -8.32 29.98
N GLY A 316 9.84 -9.06 31.04
CA GLY A 316 9.07 -9.02 32.29
C GLY A 316 7.83 -9.90 32.25
N THR A 317 6.88 -9.65 33.16
CA THR A 317 5.65 -10.42 33.30
C THR A 317 4.52 -9.76 32.51
N CYS A 318 4.35 -10.10 31.23
CA CYS A 318 3.32 -9.50 30.37
C CYS A 318 2.06 -10.37 30.22
N PRO A 319 0.87 -9.80 29.94
CA PRO A 319 0.59 -8.38 29.65
C PRO A 319 0.41 -7.47 30.88
N ASP A 320 0.12 -8.03 32.05
CA ASP A 320 -0.42 -7.26 33.20
C ASP A 320 0.58 -6.98 34.33
N GLY A 321 1.79 -7.52 34.26
CA GLY A 321 2.79 -7.31 35.29
C GLY A 321 3.38 -5.91 35.26
N PRO A 322 3.76 -5.37 36.43
CA PRO A 322 4.28 -4.00 36.55
C PRO A 322 5.67 -3.83 35.92
N ASP A 323 6.35 -4.92 35.58
CA ASP A 323 7.63 -4.96 34.88
C ASP A 323 7.48 -5.24 33.37
N CYS A 324 6.25 -5.28 32.85
CA CYS A 324 5.99 -5.56 31.44
C CYS A 324 6.49 -4.41 30.55
N GLU A 325 7.43 -4.76 29.67
CA GLU A 325 8.07 -3.82 28.77
C GLU A 325 8.12 -4.41 27.36
N CYS A 326 7.43 -3.77 26.42
CA CYS A 326 7.32 -4.26 25.05
C CYS A 326 7.81 -3.24 24.03
N THR A 327 8.47 -3.76 23.01
CA THR A 327 9.01 -3.00 21.88
C THR A 327 8.53 -3.62 20.58
N HIS A 328 7.91 -2.82 19.72
CA HIS A 328 7.67 -3.13 18.32
C HIS A 328 8.92 -2.80 17.49
N THR A 329 9.32 -3.72 16.63
CA THR A 329 10.52 -3.61 15.80
C THR A 329 10.21 -3.80 14.32
N ILE A 330 10.69 -2.89 13.48
CA ILE A 330 10.73 -3.07 12.04
C ILE A 330 12.17 -3.07 11.53
N VAL A 331 12.40 -3.80 10.44
CA VAL A 331 13.72 -4.01 9.86
C VAL A 331 13.69 -3.82 8.35
N TYR A 332 14.72 -3.17 7.83
CA TYR A 332 14.97 -3.08 6.40
C TYR A 332 16.43 -3.33 6.05
N HIS A 333 16.65 -4.12 5.01
CA HIS A 333 17.96 -4.45 4.46
C HIS A 333 18.11 -3.82 3.08
N TRP A 334 19.23 -3.14 2.84
CA TRP A 334 19.57 -2.64 1.51
C TRP A 334 21.07 -2.69 1.27
N LYS A 335 21.48 -2.42 0.03
CA LYS A 335 22.88 -2.23 -0.33
C LYS A 335 23.09 -0.78 -0.71
N VAL A 336 24.24 -0.25 -0.33
CA VAL A 336 24.67 1.10 -0.72
C VAL A 336 25.67 1.06 -1.86
N SER A 337 25.75 2.17 -2.59
CA SER A 337 26.93 2.47 -3.40
C SER A 337 28.13 2.81 -2.52
N ASN A 338 29.30 2.93 -3.13
CA ASN A 338 30.52 3.42 -2.51
C ASN A 338 30.29 4.80 -1.86
N MET A 339 30.47 4.90 -0.54
CA MET A 339 30.34 6.16 0.18
C MET A 339 31.21 6.21 1.43
N ARG A 340 31.65 7.40 1.81
CA ARG A 340 32.15 7.70 3.15
C ARG A 340 31.09 8.51 3.89
N LEU A 341 30.53 7.94 4.95
CA LEU A 341 29.49 8.59 5.75
C LEU A 341 30.09 9.67 6.66
N LEU A 342 29.43 10.83 6.68
CA LEU A 342 29.77 11.98 7.53
C LEU A 342 28.59 12.41 8.41
N TYR A 343 27.37 12.06 8.01
CA TYR A 343 26.15 12.35 8.74
C TYR A 343 25.12 11.24 8.53
N ALA A 344 24.47 10.81 9.60
CA ALA A 344 23.25 10.00 9.54
C ALA A 344 22.22 10.53 10.54
N GLY A 345 21.15 11.10 10.00
CA GLY A 345 20.02 11.64 10.74
C GLY A 345 18.75 10.87 10.43
N GLY A 346 18.28 10.16 11.43
CA GLY A 346 17.07 9.36 11.42
C GLY A 346 15.84 10.16 11.76
N HIS A 347 14.78 9.90 11.01
CA HIS A 347 13.44 10.39 11.27
C HIS A 347 12.71 9.38 12.15
N CYS A 348 12.11 9.86 13.23
CA CYS A 348 11.50 9.04 14.24
C CYS A 348 10.46 9.88 14.99
N HIS A 349 9.28 9.34 15.28
CA HIS A 349 8.23 10.07 15.98
C HIS A 349 8.25 9.78 17.49
N ALA A 350 8.06 10.83 18.27
CA ALA A 350 7.82 10.74 19.71
C ALA A 350 6.31 10.58 19.98
N PRO A 351 5.90 9.99 21.13
CA PRO A 351 6.73 9.49 22.22
C PRO A 351 7.14 8.01 22.06
N SER A 352 6.70 7.35 20.99
CA SER A 352 6.82 5.90 20.81
C SER A 352 8.26 5.44 20.56
N CYS A 353 9.06 6.25 19.84
CA CYS A 353 10.38 5.85 19.41
C CYS A 353 11.34 5.60 20.58
N VAL A 354 11.99 4.44 20.56
CA VAL A 354 13.02 4.03 21.52
C VAL A 354 14.41 4.19 20.90
N SER A 355 14.57 3.71 19.66
CA SER A 355 15.80 3.91 18.90
C SER A 355 15.58 3.76 17.40
N LEU A 356 16.47 4.37 16.62
CA LEU A 356 16.72 4.02 15.23
C LEU A 356 18.19 3.67 15.07
N GLU A 357 18.46 2.48 14.57
CA GLU A 357 19.79 1.86 14.54
C GLU A 357 20.18 1.48 13.12
N LEU A 358 21.40 1.81 12.71
CA LEU A 358 21.98 1.50 11.42
C LEU A 358 23.20 0.61 11.62
N TYR A 359 23.19 -0.56 10.96
CA TYR A 359 24.28 -1.51 11.00
C TYR A 359 24.85 -1.72 9.60
N ARG A 360 26.16 -1.99 9.51
CA ARG A 360 26.75 -2.68 8.35
C ARG A 360 26.82 -4.16 8.62
N ASN A 361 26.62 -4.96 7.59
CA ASN A 361 26.52 -6.42 7.71
C ASN A 361 27.38 -7.15 6.67
N ASP A 362 28.58 -6.63 6.40
CA ASP A 362 29.50 -7.15 5.38
C ASP A 362 30.58 -8.09 5.95
N THR A 363 30.76 -8.11 7.28
CA THR A 363 31.80 -8.88 7.97
C THR A 363 31.29 -10.15 8.64
N GLY A 364 30.07 -10.60 8.32
CA GLY A 364 29.42 -11.77 8.92
C GLY A 364 28.83 -11.55 10.32
N THR A 365 29.20 -10.48 11.01
CA THR A 365 28.56 -9.99 12.25
C THR A 365 28.11 -8.54 12.03
N PRO A 366 26.84 -8.19 12.28
CA PRO A 366 26.38 -6.81 12.16
C PRO A 366 27.17 -5.86 13.07
N LYS A 367 27.84 -4.86 12.49
CA LYS A 367 28.53 -3.79 13.23
C LYS A 367 27.62 -2.55 13.25
N LEU A 368 27.31 -2.06 14.45
CA LEU A 368 26.58 -0.82 14.62
C LEU A 368 27.41 0.35 14.07
N ILE A 369 26.80 1.14 13.19
CA ILE A 369 27.37 2.39 12.67
C ILE A 369 26.75 3.57 13.41
N CYS A 370 25.43 3.60 13.51
CA CYS A 370 24.72 4.73 14.10
C CYS A 370 23.56 4.24 14.96
N ARG A 371 23.44 4.80 16.16
CA ARG A 371 22.29 4.59 17.04
C ARG A 371 21.77 5.94 17.51
N GLN A 372 20.55 6.26 17.11
CA GLN A 372 19.88 7.46 17.58
C GLN A 372 18.86 7.11 18.63
N ILE A 373 18.94 7.82 19.75
CA ILE A 373 18.05 7.70 20.89
C ILE A 373 17.42 9.08 21.11
N PRO A 374 16.09 9.19 21.18
CA PRO A 374 15.45 10.45 21.50
C PRO A 374 15.88 10.97 22.87
N LYS A 375 16.18 12.27 22.95
CA LYS A 375 16.55 12.96 24.18
C LYS A 375 15.50 14.02 24.49
N TYR A 376 14.88 13.92 25.65
CA TYR A 376 14.00 14.98 26.18
C TYR A 376 14.84 16.09 26.79
N GLY A 377 14.54 17.33 26.41
CA GLY A 377 15.22 18.49 26.95
C GLY A 377 14.85 18.75 28.41
N GLN A 378 15.84 19.05 29.24
CA GLN A 378 15.73 19.30 30.68
C GLN A 378 15.72 20.79 31.03
N GLY A 379 15.90 21.68 30.04
CA GLY A 379 15.87 23.13 30.23
C GLY A 379 17.23 23.76 30.57
N ARG A 380 18.34 23.01 30.50
CA ARG A 380 19.68 23.52 30.84
C ARG A 380 20.34 24.23 29.67
N VAL A 381 19.62 25.18 29.08
CA VAL A 381 20.04 25.92 27.87
C VAL A 381 21.32 26.73 28.03
N HIS A 382 21.75 26.99 29.27
CA HIS A 382 23.03 27.64 29.58
C HIS A 382 24.24 26.69 29.50
N GLU A 383 24.04 25.40 29.75
CA GLU A 383 25.07 24.35 29.64
C GLU A 383 25.13 23.80 28.21
N ASP A 384 23.95 23.48 27.66
CA ASP A 384 23.78 23.03 26.29
C ASP A 384 22.62 23.80 25.66
N LYS A 385 22.94 24.66 24.69
CA LYS A 385 21.95 25.49 23.96
C LYS A 385 20.88 24.68 23.23
N PHE A 386 21.02 23.34 23.13
CA PHE A 386 20.06 22.42 22.54
C PHE A 386 19.17 21.70 23.58
N ASP A 387 19.38 21.92 24.88
CA ASP A 387 18.62 21.29 25.98
C ASP A 387 17.37 22.10 26.38
N GLU A 388 16.50 22.42 25.41
CA GLU A 388 15.26 23.21 25.64
C GLU A 388 14.18 22.36 26.33
N ALA A 389 13.66 22.81 27.49
CA ALA A 389 12.60 22.09 28.21
C ALA A 389 11.32 21.94 27.37
N GLY A 390 10.74 20.74 27.38
CA GLY A 390 9.54 20.43 26.58
C GLY A 390 9.81 20.15 25.10
N TYR A 391 11.06 20.21 24.66
CA TYR A 391 11.48 19.79 23.31
C TYR A 391 12.11 18.39 23.35
N LEU A 392 12.07 17.74 22.19
CA LEU A 392 12.73 16.46 21.96
C LEU A 392 13.78 16.63 20.87
N ALA A 393 14.99 16.15 21.14
CA ALA A 393 16.08 16.10 20.19
C ALA A 393 16.30 14.66 19.69
N LEU A 394 16.52 14.52 18.39
CA LEU A 394 17.00 13.30 17.76
C LEU A 394 18.42 13.56 17.25
N PRO A 395 19.45 13.45 18.13
CA PRO A 395 20.82 13.77 17.73
C PRO A 395 21.24 12.84 16.59
N PRO A 396 21.77 13.36 15.48
CA PRO A 396 22.31 12.54 14.40
C PRO A 396 23.64 11.92 14.81
N CYS A 397 24.07 10.88 14.09
CA CYS A 397 25.46 10.46 14.14
C CYS A 397 26.28 11.33 13.20
N LEU A 398 27.40 11.84 13.71
CA LEU A 398 28.33 12.73 13.02
C LEU A 398 29.71 12.10 13.04
N TRP A 399 30.39 12.12 11.91
CA TRP A 399 31.76 11.62 11.80
C TRP A 399 32.68 12.63 11.15
N GLY A 400 33.94 12.66 11.55
CA GLY A 400 34.92 13.61 11.06
C GLY A 400 36.30 13.46 11.71
N ALA A 401 37.22 14.33 11.32
CA ALA A 401 38.57 14.41 11.91
C ALA A 401 38.66 15.41 13.07
N ASP A 402 37.61 16.22 13.29
CA ASP A 402 37.59 17.21 14.35
C ASP A 402 37.50 16.56 15.74
N ALA A 403 38.08 17.21 16.73
CA ALA A 403 38.08 16.72 18.10
C ALA A 403 36.64 16.51 18.62
N GLY A 404 36.36 15.33 19.17
CA GLY A 404 35.05 14.95 19.69
C GLY A 404 34.14 14.22 18.69
N LEU A 405 34.56 14.07 17.42
CA LEU A 405 33.86 13.24 16.44
C LEU A 405 34.50 11.86 16.32
N GLU A 406 33.68 10.86 16.01
CA GLU A 406 34.17 9.55 15.60
C GLU A 406 34.77 9.62 14.18
N PRO A 407 35.77 8.79 13.85
CA PRO A 407 36.29 8.69 12.49
C PRO A 407 35.20 8.32 11.47
N SER A 408 35.26 8.91 10.28
CA SER A 408 34.32 8.62 9.20
C SER A 408 34.32 7.14 8.79
N GLU A 409 33.15 6.57 8.58
CA GLU A 409 32.98 5.19 8.13
C GLU A 409 32.98 5.11 6.59
N PHE A 410 33.92 4.36 6.03
CA PHE A 410 33.92 4.01 4.60
C PHE A 410 33.11 2.75 4.36
N LEU A 411 32.14 2.86 3.45
CA LEU A 411 31.26 1.79 2.98
C LEU A 411 31.58 1.52 1.50
N PRO A 412 32.28 0.41 1.19
CA PRO A 412 32.48 -0.02 -0.19
C PRO A 412 31.15 -0.19 -0.95
N ALA A 413 31.23 -0.20 -2.28
CA ALA A 413 30.07 -0.53 -3.11
C ALA A 413 29.50 -1.91 -2.74
N ASN A 414 28.18 -2.04 -2.77
CA ASN A 414 27.44 -3.24 -2.39
C ASN A 414 27.50 -3.60 -0.90
N THR A 415 27.98 -2.72 -0.03
CA THR A 415 27.95 -2.96 1.42
C THR A 415 26.49 -3.14 1.88
N PRO A 416 26.10 -4.31 2.42
CA PRO A 416 24.78 -4.50 3.02
C PRO A 416 24.66 -3.67 4.30
N LEU A 417 23.61 -2.87 4.37
CA LEU A 417 23.17 -2.16 5.56
C LEU A 417 21.86 -2.76 6.09
N VAL A 418 21.68 -2.64 7.40
CA VAL A 418 20.46 -3.03 8.11
C VAL A 418 20.00 -1.84 8.94
N SER A 419 18.78 -1.37 8.71
CA SER A 419 18.10 -0.43 9.60
C SER A 419 17.17 -1.18 10.52
N ILE A 420 17.21 -0.85 11.80
CA ILE A 420 16.31 -1.37 12.81
C ILE A 420 15.67 -0.18 13.53
N LYS A 421 14.35 -0.10 13.47
CA LYS A 421 13.57 0.88 14.21
C LYS A 421 12.86 0.17 15.35
N LYS A 422 12.95 0.75 16.55
CA LYS A 422 12.31 0.25 17.77
C LYS A 422 11.39 1.31 18.35
N ASN A 423 10.19 0.89 18.72
CA ASN A 423 9.21 1.75 19.36
C ASN A 423 8.58 1.02 20.54
N ARG A 424 8.36 1.73 21.62
CA ARG A 424 7.60 1.27 22.77
C ARG A 424 6.14 1.17 22.37
N ASN A 425 5.55 0.01 22.64
CA ASN A 425 4.15 -0.24 22.33
C ASN A 425 3.40 -1.01 23.44
N THR A 426 3.97 -1.12 24.65
CA THR A 426 3.42 -1.93 25.76
C THR A 426 1.92 -1.74 25.98
N HIS A 427 1.44 -0.50 25.95
CA HIS A 427 0.04 -0.18 26.28
C HIS A 427 -0.74 0.48 25.14
N MET A 428 -0.05 1.09 24.19
CA MET A 428 -0.65 1.95 23.17
C MET A 428 0.02 1.72 21.83
N GLY A 429 -0.79 1.71 20.77
CA GLY A 429 -0.33 1.72 19.39
C GLY A 429 -0.22 3.13 18.83
N HIS A 430 0.47 3.25 17.70
CA HIS A 430 0.70 4.50 16.97
C HIS A 430 0.48 4.26 15.48
N PHE A 431 -0.31 5.11 14.83
CA PHE A 431 -0.60 5.00 13.40
C PHE A 431 0.27 5.95 12.59
N GLY A 432 0.60 5.58 11.35
CA GLY A 432 1.32 6.45 10.42
C GLY A 432 2.73 6.83 10.90
N GLU A 433 3.39 5.92 11.63
CA GLU A 433 4.75 6.12 12.09
C GLU A 433 5.74 6.09 10.92
N MET A 434 6.83 6.83 11.05
CA MET A 434 7.85 6.93 10.01
C MET A 434 9.25 6.63 10.55
N ALA A 435 10.07 5.98 9.74
CA ALA A 435 11.41 5.55 10.13
C ALA A 435 12.40 5.67 8.97
N SER A 436 12.79 6.90 8.62
CA SER A 436 13.68 7.14 7.49
C SER A 436 15.08 7.60 7.90
N TRP A 437 16.05 7.44 7.01
CA TRP A 437 17.42 7.90 7.15
C TRP A 437 17.68 9.01 6.16
N GLN A 438 18.02 10.19 6.66
CA GLN A 438 18.67 11.24 5.91
C GLN A 438 20.17 11.17 6.18
N MET A 439 20.93 10.61 5.25
CA MET A 439 22.38 10.49 5.35
C MET A 439 23.07 11.51 4.44
N ARG A 440 24.31 11.86 4.79
CA ARG A 440 25.22 12.62 3.94
C ARG A 440 26.59 11.97 3.95
N GLY A 441 27.21 11.97 2.78
CA GLY A 441 28.54 11.41 2.59
C GLY A 441 29.09 11.79 1.24
N VAL A 442 30.34 11.41 0.99
CA VAL A 442 31.01 11.63 -0.30
C VAL A 442 31.21 10.30 -1.01
N SER A 443 31.00 10.29 -2.32
CA SER A 443 31.32 9.13 -3.17
C SER A 443 32.81 9.12 -3.50
N PHE A 444 33.50 8.01 -3.26
CA PHE A 444 34.90 7.84 -3.68
C PHE A 444 34.99 6.79 -4.79
N PRO A 445 35.62 7.06 -5.94
CA PRO A 445 36.04 5.97 -6.81
C PRO A 445 36.88 4.96 -6.01
N ALA A 446 36.82 3.67 -6.36
CA ALA A 446 37.59 2.61 -5.73
C ALA A 446 39.08 3.01 -5.59
N PRO A 447 39.79 2.49 -4.56
CA PRO A 447 40.80 3.22 -3.79
C PRO A 447 41.83 3.94 -4.66
N ASP A 448 41.81 5.26 -4.60
CA ASP A 448 42.92 6.11 -5.03
C ASP A 448 43.82 6.36 -3.80
N PRO A 449 45.09 5.94 -3.80
CA PRO A 449 45.98 5.99 -2.63
C PRO A 449 46.33 7.40 -2.14
N VAL A 450 45.75 8.45 -2.74
CA VAL A 450 46.09 9.86 -2.49
C VAL A 450 45.34 10.46 -1.29
N PHE A 451 44.36 9.76 -0.70
CA PHE A 451 43.52 10.30 0.39
C PHE A 451 43.56 9.48 1.69
N VAL A 452 44.72 8.92 2.05
CA VAL A 452 45.01 8.40 3.39
C VAL A 452 45.42 9.53 4.32
#